data_AF-A0A7X7UL69-F1
#
_entry.id   AF-A0A7X7UL69-F1
#
_cell.length_a   1.000
_cell.length_b   1.000
_cell.length_c   1.000
_cell.angle_alpha   90.00
_cell.angle_beta   90.00
_cell.angle_gamma   90.00
#
_symmetry.space_group_name_H-M   'P 1'
#
loop_
_entity.id
_entity.type
_entity.pdbx_description
1 polymer ?
#
loop_
_entity_poly.entity_id
_entity_poly.type
_entity_poly.pdbx_seq_one_letter_code
_entity_poly.pdbx_strand_id
1 'polypeptide(L)'
;MRTAGIIVLVYGILGFIIGIINTIRGHGPDFTGLVFVAIGGLLIYLDYQKKKELEKGIQLKKGAINMENNDINSIPGIEGSQDQSNNEKNTPIHRYPALRTIAGVYMVLAWIIGIVAIITTFYFLSEKGMQIFGLVSLIVGGLLALGLAAISESIKVFLDIEYNTRKASEK
;
A
#
# COMPACT_ATOMS: atom_id res chain seq x y z
N MET A 1 8.33 4.76 -14.73
CA MET A 1 7.78 5.80 -13.83
C MET A 1 8.17 5.57 -12.37
N ARG A 2 8.64 4.35 -12.00
CA ARG A 2 9.27 4.04 -10.70
C ARG A 2 10.27 5.06 -10.17
N THR A 3 11.27 5.44 -10.98
CA THR A 3 12.32 6.38 -10.56
C THR A 3 11.75 7.75 -10.22
N ALA A 4 10.84 8.27 -11.04
CA ALA A 4 10.14 9.52 -10.76
C ALA A 4 9.29 9.44 -9.48
N GLY A 5 8.56 8.33 -9.25
CA GLY A 5 7.78 8.13 -8.03
C GLY A 5 8.64 8.06 -6.77
N ILE A 6 9.79 7.40 -6.83
CA ILE A 6 10.76 7.34 -5.72
C ILE A 6 11.34 8.73 -5.44
N ILE A 7 11.74 9.47 -6.47
CA ILE A 7 12.28 10.83 -6.32
C ILE A 7 11.24 11.74 -5.66
N VAL A 8 10.00 11.72 -6.14
CA VAL A 8 8.89 12.49 -5.57
C VAL A 8 8.63 12.10 -4.11
N LEU A 9 8.70 10.81 -3.78
CA LEU A 9 8.52 10.32 -2.42
C LEU A 9 9.65 10.80 -1.49
N VAL A 10 10.91 10.75 -1.94
CA VAL A 10 12.07 11.23 -1.17
C VAL A 10 11.98 12.74 -0.93
N TYR A 11 11.65 13.53 -1.95
CA TYR A 11 11.44 14.97 -1.78
C TYR A 11 10.25 15.29 -0.86
N GLY A 12 9.18 14.50 -0.92
CA GLY A 12 8.05 14.62 0.00
C GLY A 12 8.45 14.38 1.46
N ILE A 13 9.23 13.33 1.73
CA ILE A 13 9.75 13.04 3.09
C ILE A 13 10.63 14.19 3.57
N LEU A 14 11.56 14.66 2.74
CA LEU A 14 12.48 15.73 3.10
C LEU A 14 11.73 17.05 3.36
N GLY A 15 10.76 17.39 2.50
CA GLY A 15 9.90 18.56 2.66
C GLY A 15 9.02 18.48 3.90
N PHE A 16 8.54 17.28 4.27
CA PHE A 16 7.77 17.09 5.50
C PHE A 16 8.63 17.31 6.75
N ILE A 17 9.87 16.81 6.76
CA ILE A 17 10.81 17.05 7.86
C ILE A 17 11.11 18.55 8.00
N ILE A 18 11.34 19.26 6.88
CA ILE A 18 11.58 20.71 6.87
C ILE A 18 10.34 21.47 7.36
N GLY A 19 9.13 21.08 6.94
CA GLY A 19 7.87 21.67 7.39
C GLY A 19 7.66 21.54 8.90
N ILE A 20 7.99 20.38 9.49
CA ILE A 20 7.97 20.19 10.94
C ILE A 20 8.97 21.14 11.64
N ILE A 21 10.20 21.23 11.14
CA ILE A 21 11.24 22.11 11.73
C ILE A 21 10.80 23.58 11.68
N ASN A 22 10.21 24.03 10.58
CA ASN A 22 9.71 25.40 10.45
C ASN A 22 8.52 25.68 11.38
N THR A 23 7.65 24.69 11.58
CA THR A 23 6.51 24.80 12.52
C THR A 23 7.00 24.97 13.96
N ILE A 24 8.04 24.22 14.36
CA ILE A 24 8.68 24.37 15.69
C ILE A 24 9.30 25.77 15.86
N ARG A 25 9.75 26.42 14.77
CA ARG A 25 10.31 27.77 14.76
C ARG A 25 9.25 28.89 14.70
N GLY A 26 7.98 28.57 14.94
CA GLY A 26 6.89 29.54 15.01
C GLY A 26 6.28 29.94 13.66
N HIS A 27 6.59 29.23 12.58
CA HIS A 27 5.87 29.38 11.31
C HIS A 27 4.62 28.49 11.29
N GLY A 28 3.66 28.80 10.42
CA GLY A 28 2.45 27.98 10.27
C GLY A 28 2.77 26.56 9.75
N PRO A 29 1.87 25.58 9.99
CA PRO A 29 2.08 24.21 9.56
C PRO A 29 2.07 24.08 8.03
N ASP A 30 3.11 23.43 7.48
CA ASP A 30 3.25 23.15 6.05
C ASP A 30 3.03 21.66 5.74
N PHE A 31 1.99 21.37 4.95
CA PHE A 31 1.60 20.02 4.56
C PHE A 31 2.08 19.61 3.16
N THR A 32 2.84 20.48 2.48
CA THR A 32 3.29 20.26 1.09
C THR A 32 4.07 18.96 0.95
N GLY A 33 4.97 18.66 1.90
CA GLY A 33 5.72 17.40 1.92
C GLY A 33 4.83 16.16 1.99
N LEU A 34 3.74 16.22 2.76
CA LEU A 34 2.78 15.11 2.93
C LEU A 34 2.04 14.80 1.62
N VAL A 35 1.68 15.83 0.86
CA VAL A 35 1.06 15.70 -0.47
C VAL A 35 2.02 15.01 -1.44
N PHE A 36 3.30 15.39 -1.44
CA PHE A 36 4.31 14.76 -2.29
C PHE A 36 4.60 13.30 -1.89
N VAL A 37 4.55 12.95 -0.60
CA VAL A 37 4.64 11.54 -0.17
C VAL A 37 3.47 10.72 -0.72
N ALA A 38 2.24 11.24 -0.64
CA ALA A 38 1.06 10.56 -1.16
C ALA A 38 1.13 10.35 -2.69
N ILE A 39 1.52 11.40 -3.42
CA ILE A 39 1.66 11.33 -4.88
C ILE A 39 2.80 10.39 -5.29
N GLY A 40 3.95 10.46 -4.62
CA GLY A 40 5.09 9.57 -4.88
C GLY A 40 4.74 8.11 -4.66
N GLY A 41 4.04 7.81 -3.56
CA GLY A 41 3.53 6.47 -3.26
C GLY A 41 2.53 5.97 -4.32
N LEU A 42 1.62 6.83 -4.77
CA LEU A 42 0.65 6.50 -5.82
C LEU A 42 1.34 6.18 -7.16
N LEU A 43 2.35 6.94 -7.56
CA LEU A 43 3.10 6.71 -8.80
C LEU A 43 3.86 5.37 -8.77
N ILE A 44 4.48 5.03 -7.63
CA ILE A 44 5.14 3.73 -7.45
C ILE A 44 4.10 2.60 -7.55
N TYR A 45 2.92 2.79 -6.95
CA TYR A 45 1.83 1.82 -7.00
C TYR A 45 1.31 1.58 -8.42
N LEU A 46 1.08 2.64 -9.21
CA LEU A 46 0.63 2.52 -10.60
C LEU A 46 1.66 1.80 -11.48
N ASP A 47 2.95 2.09 -11.29
CA ASP A 47 4.02 1.41 -12.00
C ASP A 47 4.13 -0.07 -11.59
N TYR A 48 3.85 -0.39 -10.32
CA TYR A 48 3.74 -1.77 -9.84
C TYR A 48 2.60 -2.54 -10.52
N GLN A 49 1.40 -1.95 -10.64
CA GLN A 49 0.26 -2.58 -11.31
C GLN A 49 0.54 -2.84 -12.79
N LYS A 50 1.10 -1.85 -13.49
CA LYS A 50 1.42 -1.98 -14.92
C LYS A 50 2.40 -3.12 -15.20
N LYS A 51 3.39 -3.32 -14.33
CA LYS A 51 4.37 -4.40 -14.46
C LYS A 51 3.72 -5.78 -14.26
N LYS A 52 2.76 -5.88 -13.33
CA LYS A 52 2.02 -7.12 -13.06
C LYS A 52 1.18 -7.56 -14.25
N GLU A 53 0.53 -6.63 -14.95
CA GLU A 53 -0.23 -6.97 -16.16
C GLU A 53 0.67 -7.40 -17.33
N LEU A 54 1.81 -6.75 -17.50
CA LEU A 54 2.78 -7.11 -18.53
C LEU A 54 3.31 -8.53 -18.33
N GLU A 55 3.62 -8.91 -17.09
CA GLU A 55 4.09 -10.24 -16.73
C GLU A 55 3.03 -11.31 -17.01
N LYS A 56 1.75 -11.03 -16.75
CA LYS A 56 0.64 -11.94 -17.11
C LYS A 56 0.54 -12.13 -18.63
N GLY A 57 0.66 -11.06 -19.40
CA GLY A 57 0.64 -11.14 -20.87
C GLY A 57 1.79 -11.98 -21.43
N ILE A 58 2.99 -11.84 -20.86
CA ILE A 58 4.16 -12.64 -21.24
C ILE A 58 3.95 -14.12 -20.89
N GLN A 59 3.37 -14.42 -19.72
CA GLN A 59 3.06 -15.79 -19.30
C GLN A 59 2.02 -16.45 -20.21
N LEU A 60 0.96 -15.72 -20.57
CA LEU A 60 -0.06 -16.21 -21.52
C LEU A 60 0.53 -16.47 -22.90
N LYS A 61 1.37 -15.55 -23.41
CA LYS A 61 2.03 -15.72 -24.70
C LYS A 61 3.01 -16.90 -24.69
N LYS A 62 3.76 -17.09 -23.59
CA LYS A 62 4.68 -18.20 -23.41
C LYS A 62 3.94 -19.55 -23.31
N GLY A 63 2.77 -19.57 -22.66
CA GLY A 63 1.88 -20.74 -22.62
C GLY A 63 1.33 -21.11 -24.00
N ALA A 64 0.92 -20.12 -24.80
CA ALA A 64 0.43 -20.36 -26.16
C ALA A 64 1.53 -20.93 -27.08
N ILE A 65 2.76 -20.41 -27.00
CA ILE A 65 3.90 -20.93 -27.77
C ILE A 65 4.23 -22.38 -27.37
N ASN A 66 4.13 -22.72 -26.08
CA ASN A 66 4.37 -24.09 -25.62
C ASN A 66 3.27 -25.08 -26.06
N MET A 67 2.02 -24.64 -26.19
CA MET A 67 0.94 -25.45 -26.77
C MET A 67 1.15 -25.68 -28.28
N GLU A 68 1.49 -24.62 -29.03
CA GLU A 68 1.79 -24.72 -30.46
C GLU A 68 3.01 -25.64 -30.73
N ASN A 69 4.05 -25.59 -29.88
CA ASN A 69 5.23 -26.43 -30.03
C ASN A 69 4.97 -27.91 -29.64
N ASN A 70 4.06 -28.17 -28.70
CA ASN A 70 3.64 -29.54 -28.37
C ASN A 70 2.82 -30.19 -29.50
N ASP A 71 2.01 -29.41 -30.22
CA ASP A 71 1.30 -29.90 -31.39
C ASP A 71 2.29 -30.30 -32.51
N ILE A 72 3.40 -29.56 -32.68
CA ILE A 72 4.46 -29.88 -33.64
C ILE A 72 5.23 -31.16 -33.25
N ASN A 73 5.45 -31.38 -31.94
CA ASN A 73 6.16 -32.56 -31.42
C ASN A 73 5.32 -33.85 -31.43
N SER A 74 4.04 -33.79 -31.78
CA SER A 74 3.19 -34.97 -31.99
C SER A 74 3.42 -35.68 -33.33
N ILE A 75 4.33 -35.18 -34.17
CA ILE A 75 4.89 -35.89 -35.32
C ILE A 75 5.84 -37.00 -34.79
N PRO A 76 5.58 -38.29 -35.06
CA PRO A 76 6.38 -39.37 -34.49
C PRO A 76 7.81 -39.31 -35.04
N GLY A 77 8.78 -38.99 -34.17
CA GLY A 77 10.21 -39.03 -34.53
C GLY A 77 11.18 -38.11 -33.77
N ILE A 78 10.75 -37.29 -32.79
CA ILE A 78 11.68 -36.43 -32.03
C ILE A 78 11.57 -36.69 -30.52
N GLU A 79 12.43 -37.57 -30.02
CA GLU A 79 12.73 -37.70 -28.59
C GLU A 79 13.64 -36.55 -28.16
N GLY A 80 13.13 -35.71 -27.25
CA GLY A 80 13.87 -34.63 -26.63
C GLY A 80 13.29 -34.29 -25.27
N SER A 81 13.97 -34.74 -24.22
CA SER A 81 13.78 -34.42 -22.81
C SER A 81 13.70 -32.92 -22.52
N GLN A 82 12.80 -32.48 -21.62
CA GLN A 82 13.09 -31.47 -20.57
C GLN A 82 11.98 -31.42 -19.49
N ASP A 83 12.41 -31.84 -18.29
CA ASP A 83 12.37 -31.10 -17.03
C ASP A 83 11.05 -30.59 -16.44
N GLN A 84 10.66 -31.35 -15.42
CA GLN A 84 9.98 -30.95 -14.20
C GLN A 84 10.23 -29.48 -13.77
N SER A 85 9.28 -28.59 -14.05
CA SER A 85 9.18 -27.29 -13.35
C SER A 85 7.75 -26.74 -13.34
N ASN A 86 6.77 -27.57 -12.98
CA ASN A 86 5.39 -27.11 -12.78
C ASN A 86 5.08 -26.99 -11.29
N ASN A 87 5.86 -26.17 -10.58
CA ASN A 87 5.36 -25.54 -9.36
C ASN A 87 4.61 -24.27 -9.78
N GLU A 88 3.39 -24.50 -10.22
CA GLU A 88 2.41 -23.50 -10.61
C GLU A 88 2.19 -22.55 -9.42
N LYS A 89 2.89 -21.41 -9.43
CA LYS A 89 2.58 -20.27 -8.58
C LYS A 89 1.26 -19.67 -9.05
N ASN A 90 0.17 -20.35 -8.74
CA ASN A 90 -1.16 -19.78 -8.70
C ASN A 90 -1.21 -18.78 -7.53
N THR A 91 -0.57 -17.63 -7.69
CA THR A 91 -0.84 -16.51 -6.81
C THR A 91 -2.25 -16.04 -7.12
N PRO A 92 -3.20 -16.17 -6.17
CA PRO A 92 -4.58 -15.77 -6.40
C PRO A 92 -4.60 -14.31 -6.79
N ILE A 93 -5.27 -14.00 -7.89
CA ILE A 93 -5.53 -12.62 -8.28
C ILE A 93 -6.46 -12.04 -7.21
N HIS A 94 -5.94 -11.19 -6.31
CA HIS A 94 -6.79 -10.41 -5.40
C HIS A 94 -7.72 -9.54 -6.25
N ARG A 95 -9.01 -9.86 -6.22
CA ARG A 95 -10.07 -9.26 -7.05
C ARG A 95 -10.32 -7.79 -6.71
N TYR A 96 -9.93 -7.36 -5.51
CA TYR A 96 -10.14 -6.00 -4.99
C TYR A 96 -8.81 -5.31 -4.62
N PRO A 97 -7.92 -5.06 -5.60
CA PRO A 97 -6.63 -4.44 -5.32
C PRO A 97 -6.76 -2.98 -4.85
N ALA A 98 -7.76 -2.25 -5.36
CA ALA A 98 -8.01 -0.87 -4.95
C ALA A 98 -8.48 -0.77 -3.49
N LEU A 99 -9.37 -1.67 -3.05
CA LEU A 99 -9.90 -1.67 -1.70
C LEU A 99 -8.82 -1.98 -0.65
N ARG A 100 -7.89 -2.90 -1.00
CA ARG A 100 -6.71 -3.17 -0.18
C ARG A 100 -5.79 -1.96 -0.06
N THR A 101 -5.64 -1.17 -1.13
CA THR A 101 -4.90 0.08 -1.08
C THR A 101 -5.58 1.11 -0.18
N ILE A 102 -6.90 1.25 -0.29
CA ILE A 102 -7.69 2.15 0.57
C ILE A 102 -7.49 1.80 2.03
N ALA A 103 -7.56 0.52 2.41
CA ALA A 103 -7.24 0.08 3.77
C ALA A 103 -5.84 0.53 4.22
N GLY A 104 -4.83 0.36 3.35
CA GLY A 104 -3.48 0.85 3.60
C GLY A 104 -3.40 2.37 3.82
N VAL A 105 -4.13 3.16 3.03
CA VAL A 105 -4.20 4.62 3.17
C VAL A 105 -4.79 5.01 4.52
N TYR A 106 -5.91 4.39 4.93
CA TYR A 106 -6.52 4.63 6.24
C TYR A 106 -5.55 4.31 7.38
N MET A 107 -4.78 3.23 7.27
CA MET A 107 -3.75 2.90 8.26
C MET A 107 -2.67 3.97 8.33
N VAL A 108 -2.13 4.42 7.20
CA VAL A 108 -1.10 5.47 7.18
C VAL A 108 -1.63 6.78 7.78
N LEU A 109 -2.87 7.17 7.45
CA LEU A 109 -3.52 8.33 8.05
C LEU A 109 -3.70 8.18 9.56
N ALA A 110 -4.09 6.99 10.03
CA ALA A 110 -4.21 6.70 11.46
C ALA A 110 -2.88 6.94 12.20
N TRP A 111 -1.76 6.48 11.64
CA TRP A 111 -0.43 6.72 12.19
C TRP A 111 -0.07 8.21 12.21
N ILE A 112 -0.33 8.94 11.12
CA ILE A 112 -0.05 10.38 11.05
C ILE A 112 -0.86 11.12 12.12
N ILE A 113 -2.16 10.88 12.19
CA ILE A 113 -3.04 11.53 13.18
C ILE A 113 -2.64 11.15 14.60
N GLY A 114 -2.32 9.88 14.85
CA GLY A 114 -1.85 9.42 16.16
C GLY A 114 -0.58 10.13 16.61
N ILE A 115 0.41 10.29 15.72
CA ILE A 115 1.65 11.01 16.01
C ILE A 115 1.37 12.50 16.30
N VAL A 116 0.55 13.15 15.46
CA VAL A 116 0.17 14.55 15.66
C VAL A 116 -0.57 14.74 16.99
N ALA A 117 -1.48 13.83 17.34
CA ALA A 117 -2.19 13.85 18.62
C ALA A 117 -1.23 13.76 19.80
N ILE A 118 -0.23 12.88 19.73
CA ILE A 118 0.79 12.73 20.78
C ILE A 118 1.63 14.02 20.91
N ILE A 119 2.13 14.56 19.79
CA ILE A 119 2.96 15.78 19.81
C ILE A 119 2.19 16.96 20.39
N THR A 120 0.95 17.19 19.93
CA THR A 120 0.10 18.28 20.42
C THR A 120 -0.27 18.11 21.88
N THR A 121 -0.48 16.87 22.34
CA THR A 121 -0.70 16.57 23.76
C THR A 121 0.49 17.02 24.59
N PHE A 122 1.71 16.61 24.24
CA PHE A 122 2.91 17.01 24.99
C PHE A 122 3.16 18.52 24.94
N TYR A 123 2.89 19.15 23.78
CA TYR A 123 2.96 20.60 23.64
C TYR A 123 2.05 21.31 24.67
N PHE A 124 0.74 20.97 24.70
CA PHE A 124 -0.19 21.59 25.64
C PHE A 124 0.07 21.23 27.11
N LEU A 125 0.56 20.02 27.39
CA LEU A 125 0.94 19.64 28.76
C LEU A 125 2.15 20.43 29.27
N SER A 126 3.03 20.89 28.38
CA SER A 126 4.23 21.66 28.76
C SER A 126 3.91 23.11 29.16
N GLU A 127 2.72 23.60 28.82
CA GLU A 127 2.36 25.00 29.01
C GLU A 127 1.39 25.19 30.18
N LYS A 128 1.69 26.17 31.06
CA LYS A 128 0.92 26.40 32.28
C LYS A 128 -0.51 26.82 31.94
N GLY A 129 -1.49 26.10 32.47
CA GLY A 129 -2.92 26.39 32.29
C GLY A 129 -3.55 25.72 31.07
N MET A 130 -2.77 25.02 30.23
CA MET A 130 -3.28 24.33 29.03
C MET A 130 -3.43 22.81 29.20
N GLN A 131 -3.29 22.27 30.42
CA GLN A 131 -3.28 20.82 30.64
C GLN A 131 -4.60 20.15 30.21
N ILE A 132 -5.73 20.82 30.41
CA ILE A 132 -7.05 20.33 29.98
C ILE A 132 -7.10 20.18 28.45
N PHE A 133 -6.54 21.13 27.69
CA PHE A 133 -6.49 21.06 26.23
C PHE A 133 -5.60 19.93 25.74
N GLY A 134 -4.48 19.64 26.43
CA GLY A 134 -3.65 18.49 26.10
C GLY A 134 -4.39 17.16 26.32
N LEU A 135 -5.16 17.04 27.41
CA LEU A 135 -5.94 15.84 27.71
C LEU A 135 -7.10 15.66 26.69
N VAL A 136 -7.78 16.75 26.32
CA VAL A 136 -8.79 16.74 25.26
C VAL A 136 -8.18 16.36 23.90
N SER A 137 -7.02 16.92 23.56
CA SER A 137 -6.30 16.59 22.32
C SER A 137 -5.96 15.10 22.25
N LEU A 138 -5.46 14.54 23.35
CA LEU A 138 -5.13 13.12 23.43
C LEU A 138 -6.34 12.23 23.21
N ILE A 139 -7.47 12.54 23.86
CA ILE A 139 -8.69 11.75 23.75
C ILE A 139 -9.26 11.85 22.33
N VAL A 140 -9.45 13.07 21.81
CA VAL A 140 -10.06 13.30 20.50
C VAL A 140 -9.17 12.77 19.38
N GLY A 141 -7.88 13.11 19.41
CA GLY A 141 -6.91 12.65 18.43
C GLY A 141 -6.67 11.14 18.50
N GLY A 142 -6.63 10.58 19.71
CA GLY A 142 -6.51 9.15 19.94
C GLY A 142 -7.71 8.36 19.40
N LEU A 143 -8.94 8.81 19.72
CA LEU A 143 -10.15 8.19 19.19
C LEU A 143 -10.23 8.27 17.67
N LEU A 144 -9.84 9.41 17.08
CA LEU A 144 -9.81 9.58 15.63
C LEU A 144 -8.79 8.63 14.98
N ALA A 145 -7.57 8.54 15.53
CA ALA A 145 -6.55 7.62 15.04
C ALA A 145 -7.00 6.16 15.15
N LEU A 146 -7.56 5.77 16.30
CA LEU A 146 -8.10 4.42 16.51
C LEU A 146 -9.26 4.12 15.56
N GLY A 147 -10.15 5.08 15.33
CA GLY A 147 -11.27 4.94 14.38
C GLY A 147 -10.78 4.69 12.95
N LEU A 148 -9.78 5.44 12.49
CA LEU A 148 -9.17 5.23 11.16
C LEU A 148 -8.47 3.87 11.05
N ALA A 149 -7.73 3.47 12.09
CA ALA A 149 -7.09 2.16 12.13
C ALA A 149 -8.13 1.03 12.10
N ALA A 150 -9.21 1.16 12.86
CA ALA A 150 -10.30 0.20 12.89
C ALA A 150 -11.02 0.07 11.54
N ILE A 151 -11.22 1.18 10.82
CA ILE A 151 -11.77 1.16 9.45
C ILE A 151 -10.82 0.39 8.51
N SER A 152 -9.50 0.67 8.57
CA SER A 152 -8.50 -0.07 7.80
C SER A 152 -8.57 -1.58 8.06
N GLU A 153 -8.56 -1.99 9.33
CA GLU A 153 -8.60 -3.41 9.70
C GLU A 153 -9.92 -4.07 9.29
N SER A 154 -11.04 -3.38 9.45
CA SER A 154 -12.35 -3.88 9.02
C SER A 154 -12.37 -4.19 7.53
N ILE A 155 -11.80 -3.32 6.69
CA ILE A 155 -11.68 -3.56 5.24
C ILE A 155 -10.81 -4.80 4.95
N LYS A 156 -9.68 -4.96 5.63
CA LYS A 156 -8.80 -6.12 5.45
C LYS A 156 -9.51 -7.42 5.81
N VAL A 157 -10.23 -7.44 6.95
CA VAL A 157 -11.00 -8.59 7.39
C VAL A 157 -12.06 -8.97 6.35
N PHE A 158 -12.80 -8.01 5.79
CA PHE A 158 -13.77 -8.31 4.73
C PHE A 158 -13.13 -8.89 3.48
N LEU A 159 -11.95 -8.39 3.09
CA LEU A 159 -11.20 -8.93 1.95
C LEU A 159 -10.71 -10.36 2.21
N ASP A 160 -10.30 -10.66 3.44
CA ASP A 160 -9.84 -12.00 3.81
C ASP A 160 -10.99 -13.00 3.88
N ILE A 161 -12.17 -12.59 4.36
CA ILE A 161 -13.39 -13.42 4.34
C ILE A 161 -13.79 -13.73 2.89
N GLU A 162 -13.86 -12.71 2.01
CA GLU A 162 -14.19 -12.93 0.60
C GLU A 162 -13.27 -13.95 -0.06
N TYR A 163 -11.97 -13.81 0.20
CA TYR A 163 -10.96 -14.70 -0.34
C TYR A 163 -11.15 -16.14 0.18
N ASN A 164 -11.34 -16.31 1.48
CA ASN A 164 -11.50 -17.63 2.10
C ASN A 164 -12.80 -18.32 1.68
N THR A 165 -13.91 -17.58 1.61
CA THR A 165 -15.20 -18.12 1.18
C THR A 165 -15.15 -18.59 -0.27
N ARG A 166 -14.50 -17.84 -1.18
CA ARG A 166 -14.33 -18.26 -2.57
C ARG A 166 -13.50 -19.54 -2.69
N LYS A 167 -12.37 -19.58 -1.98
CA LYS A 167 -11.50 -20.76 -1.96
C LYS A 167 -12.23 -22.00 -1.41
N ALA A 168 -13.16 -21.82 -0.48
CA ALA A 168 -13.98 -22.91 0.04
C ALA A 168 -15.03 -23.42 -0.97
N SER A 169 -15.57 -22.55 -1.83
CA SER A 169 -16.54 -22.93 -2.86
C SER A 169 -15.92 -23.52 -4.14
N GLU A 170 -14.62 -23.35 -4.34
CA GLU A 170 -13.87 -23.93 -5.47
C GLU A 170 -13.42 -25.39 -5.20
N LYS A 171 -13.70 -25.93 -4.00
CA LYS A 171 -13.50 -27.34 -3.63
C LYS A 171 -14.77 -28.14 -3.81
#